data_AF-A0A3B5K2F9-F1
#
_entry.id   AF-A0A3B5K2F9-F1
#
_cell.length_a   1.000
_cell.length_b   1.000
_cell.length_c   1.000
_cell.angle_alpha   90.00
_cell.angle_beta   90.00
_cell.angle_gamma   90.00
#
_symmetry.space_group_name_H-M   'P 1'
#
loop_
_entity.id
_entity.type
_entity.pdbx_description
1 polymer ?
#
loop_
_entity_poly.entity_id
_entity_poly.type
_entity_poly.pdbx_seq_one_letter_code
_entity_poly.pdbx_strand_id
1 'polypeptide(L)'
;MANLLSARYTALLGKPAKLNLRISALDIRRINYSSKKPSSGDYLQQSLVPTMHYQKSLPRLPIPNLEDTMRRFLAAKRPLLSDHQFR
;
A
#
# COMPACT_ATOMS: atom_id res chain seq x y z
N MET A 1 -11.58 6.89 -34.05
CA MET A 1 -12.25 8.10 -33.52
C MET A 1 -11.94 8.20 -32.03
N ALA A 2 -10.86 8.88 -31.64
CA ALA A 2 -10.47 9.02 -30.24
C ALA A 2 -10.50 10.51 -29.88
N ASN A 3 -11.40 10.87 -28.96
CA ASN A 3 -11.52 12.24 -28.43
C ASN A 3 -10.39 12.50 -27.43
N LEU A 4 -9.54 13.47 -27.71
CA LEU A 4 -8.56 14.01 -26.78
C LEU A 4 -9.24 15.07 -25.89
N LEU A 5 -9.47 14.76 -24.63
CA LEU A 5 -9.93 15.76 -23.65
C LEU A 5 -8.76 16.67 -23.27
N SER A 6 -8.81 17.89 -23.80
CA SER A 6 -7.91 18.99 -23.47
C SER A 6 -8.22 19.49 -22.06
N ALA A 7 -7.35 19.22 -21.09
CA ALA A 7 -7.41 19.88 -19.78
C ALA A 7 -6.74 21.26 -19.89
N ARG A 8 -7.53 22.30 -20.15
CA ARG A 8 -7.11 23.69 -20.03
C ARG A 8 -7.33 24.15 -18.59
N TYR A 9 -6.25 24.37 -17.84
CA TYR A 9 -6.31 25.01 -16.54
C TYR A 9 -6.07 26.52 -16.71
N THR A 10 -7.10 27.33 -16.46
CA THR A 10 -6.98 28.79 -16.42
C THR A 10 -6.45 29.21 -15.05
N ALA A 11 -5.16 29.55 -14.96
CA ALA A 11 -4.61 30.22 -13.79
C ALA A 11 -4.60 31.73 -14.02
N LEU A 12 -5.19 32.44 -13.06
CA LEU A 12 -5.42 33.88 -13.02
C LEU A 12 -4.13 34.70 -13.01
N LEU A 13 -4.26 35.90 -13.58
CA LEU A 13 -3.29 36.96 -13.78
C LEU A 13 -2.47 37.31 -12.51
N GLY A 14 -1.15 37.14 -12.58
CA GLY A 14 -0.19 37.59 -11.57
C GLY A 14 1.26 37.42 -12.07
N LYS A 15 2.07 38.48 -11.94
CA LYS A 15 3.42 38.69 -12.51
C LYS A 15 4.34 37.44 -12.52
N PRO A 16 5.23 37.26 -13.52
CA PRO A 16 6.07 36.07 -13.63
C PRO A 16 7.24 36.12 -12.64
N ALA A 17 7.02 35.62 -11.42
CA ALA A 17 8.12 35.17 -10.57
C ALA A 17 8.63 33.83 -11.14
N LYS A 18 9.93 33.74 -11.44
CA LYS A 18 10.59 32.49 -11.86
C LYS A 18 10.55 31.49 -10.71
N LEU A 19 9.48 30.69 -10.64
CA LEU A 19 9.40 29.55 -9.73
C LEU A 19 10.21 28.41 -10.34
N ASN A 20 11.43 28.22 -9.84
CA ASN A 20 12.18 27.00 -10.08
C ASN A 20 11.45 25.84 -9.38
N LEU A 21 10.50 25.22 -10.06
CA LEU A 21 9.95 23.94 -9.65
C LEU A 21 11.05 22.89 -9.82
N ARG A 22 11.79 22.63 -8.73
CA ARG A 22 12.55 21.37 -8.62
C ARG A 22 11.53 20.25 -8.57
N ILE A 23 11.23 19.69 -9.74
CA ILE A 23 10.52 18.44 -9.89
C ILE A 23 11.45 17.38 -9.29
N SER A 24 11.30 17.10 -7.99
CA SER A 24 11.84 15.87 -7.42
C SER A 24 11.23 14.73 -8.23
N ALA A 25 12.07 13.95 -8.90
CA ALA A 25 11.67 12.87 -9.79
C ALA A 25 10.63 11.97 -9.09
N LEU A 26 9.36 12.18 -9.41
CA LEU A 26 8.33 11.18 -9.15
C LEU A 26 8.67 10.06 -10.14
N ASP A 27 9.33 9.02 -9.64
CA ASP A 27 9.59 7.77 -10.36
C ASP A 27 8.23 7.09 -10.62
N ILE A 28 7.48 7.63 -11.60
CA ILE A 28 6.27 7.00 -12.12
C ILE A 28 6.77 5.82 -12.94
N ARG A 29 6.97 4.69 -12.26
CA ARG A 29 7.20 3.39 -12.90
C ARG A 29 5.96 3.05 -13.71
N ARG A 30 5.94 3.46 -14.98
CA ARG A 30 4.92 3.05 -15.94
C ARG A 30 5.21 1.58 -16.27
N ILE A 31 4.54 0.67 -15.56
CA ILE A 31 4.54 -0.74 -15.93
C ILE A 31 3.71 -0.87 -17.22
N ASN A 32 4.38 -1.16 -18.33
CA ASN A 32 3.73 -1.44 -19.61
C ASN A 32 3.17 -2.86 -19.57
N TYR A 33 1.90 -3.02 -19.20
CA TYR A 33 1.20 -4.30 -19.34
C TYR A 33 0.81 -4.53 -20.82
N SER A 34 0.94 -5.77 -21.29
CA SER A 34 0.41 -6.20 -22.60
C SER A 34 -1.09 -5.89 -22.65
N SER A 35 -1.53 -5.09 -23.63
CA SER A 35 -2.93 -4.64 -23.75
C SER A 35 -3.88 -5.71 -24.31
N LYS A 36 -3.40 -6.94 -24.54
CA LYS A 36 -4.25 -8.05 -24.95
C LYS A 36 -5.26 -8.32 -23.85
N LYS A 37 -6.55 -8.12 -24.15
CA LYS A 37 -7.62 -8.54 -23.26
C LYS A 37 -7.52 -10.07 -23.11
N PRO A 38 -7.26 -10.57 -21.90
CA PRO A 38 -7.15 -12.01 -21.65
C PRO A 38 -8.48 -12.68 -21.97
N SER A 39 -8.45 -13.84 -22.63
CA SER A 39 -9.63 -14.65 -22.85
C SER A 39 -10.03 -15.33 -21.54
N SER A 40 -11.29 -15.74 -21.41
CA SER A 40 -11.78 -16.34 -20.17
C SER A 40 -11.08 -17.65 -19.78
N GLY A 41 -10.36 -18.30 -20.71
CA GLY A 41 -9.61 -19.54 -20.47
C GLY A 41 -8.17 -19.36 -19.99
N ASP A 42 -7.62 -18.14 -20.01
CA ASP A 42 -6.20 -17.90 -19.69
C ASP A 42 -5.94 -17.75 -18.18
N TYR A 43 -7.00 -17.71 -17.37
CA TYR A 43 -6.93 -17.53 -15.92
C TYR A 43 -7.50 -18.71 -15.16
N LEU A 44 -6.78 -19.14 -14.11
CA LEU A 44 -7.26 -20.13 -13.15
C LEU A 44 -8.51 -19.64 -12.39
N GLN A 45 -8.61 -18.32 -12.18
CA GLN A 45 -9.73 -17.73 -11.45
C GLN A 45 -10.07 -16.34 -11.99
N GLN A 46 -11.37 -16.09 -12.15
CA GLN A 46 -11.92 -14.77 -12.49
C GLN A 46 -12.70 -14.25 -11.30
N SER A 47 -12.09 -13.33 -10.55
CA SER A 47 -12.75 -12.71 -9.41
C SER A 47 -13.70 -11.60 -9.87
N LEU A 48 -14.94 -11.62 -9.38
CA LEU A 48 -15.91 -10.54 -9.59
C LEU A 48 -15.46 -9.23 -8.93
N VAL A 49 -14.77 -9.34 -7.79
CA VAL A 49 -14.23 -8.22 -7.02
C VAL A 49 -12.72 -8.13 -7.28
N PRO A 50 -12.15 -6.93 -7.50
CA PRO A 50 -10.71 -6.80 -7.66
C PRO A 50 -9.96 -7.47 -6.51
N THR A 51 -8.90 -8.22 -6.81
CA THR A 51 -8.15 -8.99 -5.79
C THR A 51 -7.72 -8.14 -4.59
N MET A 52 -7.40 -6.86 -4.84
CA MET A 52 -6.93 -5.91 -3.83
C MET A 52 -8.02 -4.92 -3.35
N HIS A 53 -9.30 -5.23 -3.56
CA HIS A 53 -10.42 -4.31 -3.26
C HIS A 53 -10.45 -3.84 -1.79
N TYR A 54 -10.29 -4.75 -0.84
CA TYR A 54 -10.37 -4.46 0.59
C TYR A 54 -9.08 -3.94 1.23
N GLN A 55 -8.00 -3.82 0.45
CA GLN A 55 -6.68 -3.50 1.01
C GLN A 55 -6.63 -2.13 1.69
N LYS A 56 -7.38 -1.16 1.18
CA LYS A 56 -7.45 0.19 1.77
C LYS A 56 -8.27 0.26 3.04
N SER A 57 -9.17 -0.70 3.26
CA SER A 57 -10.06 -0.76 4.41
C SER A 57 -9.62 -1.79 5.45
N LEU A 58 -8.42 -2.36 5.31
CA LEU A 58 -7.87 -3.24 6.33
C LEU A 58 -7.67 -2.47 7.64
N PRO A 59 -8.13 -3.00 8.79
CA PRO A 59 -7.87 -2.38 10.06
C PRO A 59 -6.37 -2.37 10.34
N ARG A 60 -5.94 -1.39 11.12
CA ARG A 60 -4.55 -1.33 11.58
C ARG A 60 -4.28 -2.49 12.53
N LEU A 61 -3.05 -3.01 12.49
CA LEU A 61 -2.60 -4.01 13.44
C LEU A 61 -2.67 -3.43 14.86
N PRO A 62 -3.41 -4.06 15.80
CA PRO A 62 -3.49 -3.57 17.16
C PRO A 62 -2.15 -3.71 17.87
N ILE A 63 -1.83 -2.73 18.72
CA ILE A 63 -0.70 -2.82 19.63
C ILE A 63 -1.22 -3.49 20.92
N PRO A 64 -0.68 -4.66 21.32
CA PRO A 64 -1.13 -5.33 22.53
C PRO A 64 -0.72 -4.54 23.79
N ASN A 65 -1.45 -4.75 24.88
CA ASN A 65 -1.06 -4.21 26.18
C ASN A 65 0.29 -4.76 26.61
N LEU A 66 1.06 -3.93 27.31
CA LEU A 66 2.38 -4.33 27.80
C LEU A 66 2.28 -5.53 28.76
N GLU A 67 1.30 -5.53 29.65
CA GLU A 67 1.06 -6.62 30.60
C GLU A 67 0.83 -7.96 29.89
N ASP A 68 -0.04 -7.98 28.88
CA ASP A 68 -0.34 -9.20 28.13
C ASP A 68 0.87 -9.70 27.37
N THR A 69 1.67 -8.77 26.83
CA THR A 69 2.92 -9.08 26.12
C THR A 69 3.92 -9.73 27.06
N MET A 70 4.14 -9.15 28.24
CA MET A 70 5.07 -9.69 29.25
C MET A 70 4.60 -11.04 29.80
N ARG A 71 3.30 -11.21 30.09
CA ARG A 71 2.74 -12.48 30.55
C ARG A 71 2.94 -13.60 29.53
N ARG A 72 2.62 -13.36 28.25
CA ARG A 72 2.82 -14.35 27.18
C ARG A 72 4.30 -14.66 26.96
N PHE A 73 5.17 -13.65 27.05
CA PHE A 73 6.62 -13.84 26.95
C PHE A 73 7.16 -14.76 28.05
N LEU A 74 6.83 -14.48 29.32
CA LEU A 74 7.26 -15.31 30.44
C LEU A 74 6.68 -16.74 30.35
N ALA A 75 5.42 -16.88 29.96
CA ALA A 75 4.81 -18.19 29.73
C ALA A 75 5.57 -19.00 28.65
N ALA A 76 5.96 -18.36 27.55
CA ALA A 76 6.73 -19.00 26.47
C ALA A 76 8.17 -19.34 26.90
N LYS A 77 8.76 -18.59 27.82
CA LYS A 77 10.10 -18.84 28.35
C LYS A 77 10.14 -19.91 29.43
N ARG A 78 9.05 -20.11 30.18
CA ARG A 78 8.95 -21.07 31.29
C ARG A 78 9.41 -22.49 30.95
N PRO A 79 9.07 -23.11 29.81
CA PRO A 79 9.56 -24.46 29.48
C PRO A 79 11.04 -24.51 29.07
N LEU A 80 11.68 -23.37 28.81
CA LEU A 80 13.04 -23.28 28.29
C LEU A 80 14.08 -22.99 29.37
N LEU A 81 13.65 -22.53 30.54
CA LEU A 81 14.51 -22.02 31.60
C LEU A 81 14.39 -22.91 32.83
N SER A 82 15.51 -23.10 33.54
CA SER A 82 15.46 -23.67 34.89
C SER A 82 14.86 -22.67 35.87
N ASP A 83 14.35 -23.15 37.00
CA ASP A 83 13.70 -22.30 38.00
C ASP A 83 14.59 -21.16 38.53
N HIS A 84 15.92 -21.35 38.54
CA HIS A 84 16.89 -20.32 38.92
C HIS A 84 17.02 -19.21 37.86
N GLN A 85 16.84 -19.52 36.58
CA GLN A 85 16.90 -18.54 35.49
C GLN A 85 15.57 -17.80 35.29
N PHE A 86 14.48 -18.36 35.82
CA PHE A 86 13.13 -17.82 35.68
C PHE A 86 12.71 -16.89 36.83
N ARG A 87 13.29 -17.05 38.02
CA ARG A 87 13.07 -16.19 39.19
C ARG A 87 13.81 -14.86 39.07
#